data_AF-A0A6I3H3V8-F1
#
_entry.id   AF-A0A6I3H3V8-F1
#
_cell.length_a   1.000
_cell.length_b   1.000
_cell.length_c   1.000
_cell.angle_alpha   90.00
_cell.angle_beta   90.00
_cell.angle_gamma   90.00
#
_symmetry.space_group_name_H-M   'P 1'
#
loop_
_entity.id
_entity.type
_entity.pdbx_description
1 polymer ?
#
loop_
_entity_poly.entity_id
_entity_poly.type
_entity_poly.pdbx_seq_one_letter_code
_entity_poly.pdbx_strand_id
1 'polypeptide(L)'
;MADKSQILEVPSPDLIDQEFLRDVFAYHHYLEVRVALELGEQELSRSLEALGFIVGRSFSKGKTRLQRMKITRFGFVEQLAKDKMREHGLSANWEFVFDSAKQRAGLCNYSDHKISLSKYIIEYHSIDQSEQVILHEIAHALAGKSAGHGPNWKNTAKSIGYRAEKFTGKEIAEQTAKWVGECRNGHRHYRFKSPKAKLSCLYCGRGFNPRNVISWTKRAA
;
A
#
# COMPACT_ATOMS: atom_id res chain seq x y z
N MET A 1 3.05 8.21 -18.81
CA MET A 1 4.33 8.82 -18.39
C MET A 1 4.11 9.35 -16.98
N ALA A 2 4.99 9.07 -16.03
CA ALA A 2 4.87 9.64 -14.68
C ALA A 2 4.93 11.17 -14.79
N ASP A 3 4.01 11.87 -14.12
CA ASP A 3 4.07 13.32 -14.01
C ASP A 3 5.38 13.68 -13.31
N LYS A 4 6.18 14.55 -13.95
CA LYS A 4 7.48 14.98 -13.39
C LYS A 4 7.31 15.69 -12.05
N SER A 5 6.13 16.25 -11.76
CA SER A 5 5.82 16.87 -10.46
C SER A 5 5.87 15.88 -9.29
N GLN A 6 5.70 14.58 -9.55
CA GLN A 6 5.68 13.53 -8.53
C GLN A 6 7.04 12.84 -8.35
N ILE A 7 8.11 13.44 -8.87
CA ILE A 7 9.48 12.92 -8.79
C ILE A 7 10.31 13.87 -7.94
N LEU A 8 10.90 13.35 -6.87
CA LEU A 8 11.87 14.08 -6.06
C LEU A 8 13.29 13.66 -6.47
N GLU A 9 14.07 14.61 -7.00
CA GLU A 9 15.51 14.42 -7.21
C GLU A 9 16.26 14.91 -5.95
N VAL A 10 17.00 14.03 -5.29
CA VAL A 10 17.72 14.35 -4.05
C VAL A 10 19.21 14.56 -4.36
N PRO A 11 19.76 15.75 -4.09
CA PRO A 11 21.14 16.07 -4.45
C PRO A 11 22.19 15.48 -3.49
N SER A 12 21.82 15.19 -2.24
CA SER A 12 22.69 14.63 -1.20
C SER A 12 22.13 13.27 -0.76
N PRO A 13 22.57 12.15 -1.38
CA PRO A 13 21.99 10.84 -1.14
C PRO A 13 22.36 10.24 0.23
N ASP A 14 23.38 10.78 0.88
CA ASP A 14 23.85 10.44 2.22
C ASP A 14 22.82 10.73 3.33
N LEU A 15 21.86 11.61 3.06
CA LEU A 15 20.76 11.94 3.97
C LEU A 15 19.55 10.99 3.84
N ILE A 16 19.60 10.02 2.92
CA ILE A 16 18.46 9.14 2.65
C ILE A 16 18.52 7.91 3.55
N ASP A 17 17.55 7.82 4.46
CA ASP A 17 17.27 6.66 5.28
C ASP A 17 15.78 6.26 5.20
N GLN A 18 15.36 5.31 6.05
CA GLN A 18 13.96 4.89 6.10
C GLN A 18 13.00 5.98 6.58
N GLU A 19 13.43 6.86 7.49
CA GLU A 19 12.59 7.94 8.05
C GLU A 19 12.34 9.01 6.98
N PHE A 20 13.39 9.44 6.29
CA PHE A 20 13.31 10.31 5.13
C PHE A 20 12.31 9.79 4.09
N LEU A 21 12.40 8.50 3.73
CA LEU A 21 11.49 7.92 2.74
C LEU A 21 10.04 7.82 3.24
N ARG A 22 9.83 7.56 4.54
CA ARG A 22 8.48 7.58 5.14
C ARG A 22 7.86 8.97 5.02
N ASP A 23 8.63 10.02 5.26
CA ASP A 23 8.16 11.41 5.19
C ASP A 23 7.88 11.83 3.75
N VAL A 24 8.80 11.56 2.83
CA VAL A 24 8.63 11.86 1.40
C VAL A 24 7.39 11.16 0.83
N PHE A 25 7.15 9.92 1.27
CA PHE A 25 5.98 9.15 0.88
C PHE A 25 4.81 9.29 1.88
N ALA A 26 4.79 10.22 2.83
CA ALA A 26 3.67 10.30 3.77
C ALA A 26 2.37 10.78 3.08
N TYR A 27 2.48 11.74 2.16
CA TYR A 27 1.34 12.52 1.64
C TYR A 27 1.02 12.28 0.16
N HIS A 28 1.52 11.18 -0.43
CA HIS A 28 1.30 10.81 -1.85
C HIS A 28 1.71 11.86 -2.89
N HIS A 29 2.38 12.95 -2.47
CA HIS A 29 2.84 14.00 -3.36
C HIS A 29 3.92 13.47 -4.31
N TYR A 30 4.93 12.79 -3.74
CA TYR A 30 5.95 12.09 -4.51
C TYR A 30 5.60 10.61 -4.65
N LEU A 31 5.83 10.08 -5.85
CA LEU A 31 5.69 8.66 -6.17
C LEU A 31 7.03 8.00 -6.48
N GLU A 32 8.06 8.79 -6.78
CA GLU A 32 9.40 8.32 -7.09
C GLU A 32 10.45 9.28 -6.50
N VAL A 33 11.50 8.72 -5.90
CA VAL A 33 12.70 9.42 -5.47
C VAL A 33 13.85 8.97 -6.36
N ARG A 34 14.69 9.91 -6.79
CA ARG A 34 15.85 9.69 -7.64
C ARG A 34 17.09 10.29 -7.04
N VAL A 35 18.19 9.58 -7.24
CA VAL A 35 19.54 10.03 -6.85
C VAL A 35 20.54 9.72 -7.95
N ALA A 36 21.67 10.42 -7.90
CA ALA A 36 22.84 10.11 -8.70
C ALA A 36 24.07 10.06 -7.78
N LEU A 37 24.81 8.97 -7.85
CA LEU A 37 26.02 8.71 -7.06
C LEU A 37 27.23 8.67 -7.97
N GLU A 38 28.42 9.03 -7.49
CA GLU A 38 29.64 8.70 -8.22
C GLU A 38 29.86 7.18 -8.22
N LEU A 39 30.37 6.62 -9.33
CA LEU A 39 30.57 5.16 -9.42
C LEU A 39 31.52 4.58 -8.35
N GLY A 40 32.32 5.42 -7.70
CA GLY A 40 33.18 5.02 -6.59
C GLY A 40 32.44 4.81 -5.26
N GLU A 41 31.21 5.31 -5.11
CA GLU A 41 30.46 5.33 -3.85
C GLU A 41 29.71 4.00 -3.59
N GLN A 42 30.45 2.90 -3.54
CA GLN A 42 29.88 1.55 -3.44
C GLN A 42 29.10 1.31 -2.13
N GLU A 43 29.56 1.88 -1.02
CA GLU A 43 28.88 1.71 0.28
C GLU A 43 27.53 2.41 0.29
N LEU A 44 27.48 3.65 -0.21
CA LEU A 44 26.24 4.41 -0.32
C LEU A 44 25.27 3.74 -1.30
N SER A 45 25.76 3.21 -2.42
CA SER A 45 24.95 2.40 -3.34
C SER A 45 24.33 1.19 -2.64
N ARG A 46 25.11 0.43 -1.87
CA ARG A 46 24.61 -0.74 -1.12
C ARG A 46 23.57 -0.35 -0.06
N SER A 47 23.79 0.75 0.65
CA SER A 47 22.82 1.27 1.63
C SER A 47 21.50 1.65 0.96
N LEU A 48 21.54 2.29 -0.22
CA LEU A 48 20.34 2.63 -0.98
C LEU A 48 19.63 1.39 -1.54
N GLU A 49 20.37 0.40 -2.04
CA GLU A 49 19.80 -0.89 -2.46
C GLU A 49 19.09 -1.59 -1.30
N ALA A 50 19.66 -1.55 -0.09
CA ALA A 50 19.01 -2.10 1.11
C ALA A 50 17.70 -1.39 1.47
N LEU A 51 17.54 -0.11 1.11
CA LEU A 51 16.29 0.63 1.22
C LEU A 51 15.29 0.33 0.09
N GLY A 52 15.70 -0.41 -0.94
CA GLY A 52 14.88 -0.78 -2.09
C GLY A 52 15.08 0.09 -3.33
N PHE A 53 16.15 0.90 -3.38
CA PHE A 53 16.51 1.59 -4.61
C PHE A 53 16.98 0.60 -5.69
N ILE A 54 16.60 0.89 -6.92
CA ILE A 54 16.99 0.12 -8.10
C ILE A 54 18.03 0.92 -8.90
N VAL A 55 19.10 0.25 -9.28
CA VAL A 55 20.16 0.78 -10.14
C VAL A 55 19.62 1.02 -11.55
N GLY A 56 19.79 2.26 -12.03
CA GLY A 56 19.41 2.69 -13.38
C GLY A 56 20.60 2.79 -14.33
N ARG A 57 20.44 3.61 -15.38
CA ARG A 57 21.55 3.93 -16.29
C ARG A 57 22.58 4.84 -15.63
N SER A 58 23.85 4.62 -15.93
CA SER A 58 24.92 5.55 -15.60
C SER A 58 25.04 6.66 -16.66
N PHE A 59 25.49 7.85 -16.28
CA PHE A 59 25.75 8.99 -17.20
C PHE A 59 27.04 9.73 -16.82
N SER A 60 27.55 10.59 -17.70
CA SER A 60 28.72 11.42 -17.40
C SER A 60 28.29 12.85 -17.12
N LYS A 61 28.91 13.49 -16.13
CA LYS A 61 28.77 14.91 -15.83
C LYS A 61 30.17 15.51 -15.71
N GLY A 62 30.64 16.14 -16.79
CA GLY A 62 32.05 16.51 -16.92
C GLY A 62 32.95 15.27 -16.93
N LYS A 63 33.96 15.24 -16.06
CA LYS A 63 34.88 14.09 -15.90
C LYS A 63 34.33 13.00 -14.98
N THR A 64 33.25 13.28 -14.24
CA THR A 64 32.67 12.35 -13.27
C THR A 64 31.69 11.40 -13.94
N ARG A 65 31.78 10.12 -13.61
CA ARG A 65 30.84 9.08 -14.03
C ARG A 65 29.87 8.79 -12.89
N LEU A 66 28.58 9.01 -13.15
CA LEU A 66 27.52 8.91 -12.15
C LEU A 66 26.61 7.70 -12.43
N GLN A 67 26.12 7.07 -11.37
CA GLN A 67 25.13 6.00 -11.37
C GLN A 67 23.78 6.56 -10.91
N ARG A 68 22.74 6.46 -11.74
CA ARG A 68 21.37 6.79 -11.30
C ARG A 68 20.83 5.65 -10.47
N MET A 69 20.11 5.98 -9.41
CA MET A 69 19.26 5.04 -8.69
C MET A 69 17.90 5.68 -8.44
N LYS A 70 16.89 4.84 -8.25
CA LYS A 70 15.54 5.31 -7.95
C LYS A 70 14.78 4.35 -7.05
N ILE A 71 13.86 4.88 -6.27
CA ILE A 71 12.87 4.10 -5.52
C ILE A 71 11.49 4.66 -5.78
N THR A 72 10.51 3.79 -5.95
CA THR A 72 9.11 4.21 -6.02
C THR A 72 8.44 4.00 -4.67
N ARG A 73 7.32 4.67 -4.44
CA ARG A 73 6.47 4.40 -3.27
C ARG A 73 6.17 2.90 -3.11
N PHE A 74 5.87 2.23 -4.22
CA PHE A 74 5.64 0.79 -4.25
C PHE A 74 6.88 -0.02 -3.88
N GLY A 75 8.04 0.33 -4.45
CA GLY A 75 9.31 -0.32 -4.13
C GLY A 75 9.70 -0.17 -2.67
N PHE A 76 9.44 1.00 -2.08
CA PHE A 76 9.66 1.23 -0.65
C PHE A 76 8.74 0.38 0.23
N VAL A 77 7.43 0.32 -0.07
CA VAL A 77 6.50 -0.55 0.67
C VAL A 77 6.85 -2.03 0.51
N GLU A 78 7.28 -2.46 -0.69
CA GLU A 78 7.75 -3.82 -0.93
C GLU A 78 8.98 -4.15 -0.07
N GLN A 79 9.97 -3.25 -0.04
CA GLN A 79 11.18 -3.46 0.77
C GLN A 79 10.83 -3.47 2.26
N LEU A 80 9.98 -2.55 2.72
CA LEU A 80 9.47 -2.53 4.09
C LEU A 80 8.78 -3.84 4.47
N ALA A 81 7.96 -4.41 3.57
CA ALA A 81 7.31 -5.68 3.80
C ALA A 81 8.31 -6.84 3.92
N LYS A 82 9.30 -6.89 3.02
CA LYS A 82 10.37 -7.89 3.04
C LYS A 82 11.22 -7.78 4.31
N ASP A 83 11.49 -6.57 4.77
CA ASP A 83 12.21 -6.32 6.01
C ASP A 83 11.43 -6.82 7.23
N LYS A 84 10.12 -6.54 7.30
CA LYS A 84 9.25 -7.07 8.36
C LYS A 84 9.11 -8.59 8.32
N MET A 85 9.00 -9.18 7.13
CA MET A 85 9.00 -10.63 7.00
C MET A 85 10.32 -11.26 7.47
N ARG A 86 11.46 -10.62 7.17
CA ARG A 86 12.78 -11.06 7.62
C ARG A 86 12.92 -10.94 9.15
N GLU A 87 12.50 -9.82 9.73
CA GLU A 87 12.47 -9.58 11.19
C GLU A 87 11.72 -10.69 11.94
N HIS A 88 10.65 -11.21 11.34
CA HIS A 88 9.81 -12.25 11.95
C HIS A 88 10.07 -13.67 11.39
N GLY A 89 11.19 -13.89 10.70
CA GLY A 89 11.61 -15.24 10.28
C GLY A 89 10.78 -15.88 9.16
N LEU A 90 10.05 -15.09 8.37
CA LEU A 90 9.22 -15.58 7.27
C LEU A 90 9.93 -15.60 5.91
N SER A 91 11.06 -14.90 5.76
CA SER A 91 11.72 -14.67 4.46
C SER A 91 12.21 -15.92 3.73
N ALA A 92 12.38 -17.06 4.43
CA ALA A 92 12.83 -18.30 3.81
C ALA A 92 11.70 -19.05 3.07
N ASN A 93 10.46 -18.92 3.55
CA ASN A 93 9.35 -19.78 3.11
C ASN A 93 8.12 -18.99 2.63
N TRP A 94 8.12 -17.66 2.79
CA TRP A 94 7.02 -16.81 2.38
C TRP A 94 7.48 -15.74 1.39
N GLU A 95 6.62 -15.46 0.41
CA GLU A 95 6.83 -14.41 -0.59
C GLU A 95 5.90 -13.22 -0.33
N PHE A 96 6.40 -12.01 -0.48
CA PHE A 96 5.57 -10.81 -0.53
C PHE A 96 5.18 -10.47 -1.98
N VAL A 97 3.90 -10.16 -2.22
CA VAL A 97 3.41 -9.77 -3.54
C VAL A 97 2.38 -8.63 -3.46
N PHE A 98 2.24 -7.86 -4.54
CA PHE A 98 1.09 -6.98 -4.71
C PHE A 98 -0.06 -7.66 -5.44
N ASP A 99 -1.29 -7.31 -5.09
CA ASP A 99 -2.48 -7.68 -5.83
C ASP A 99 -3.37 -6.47 -6.19
N SER A 100 -4.47 -6.71 -6.89
CA SER A 100 -5.42 -5.67 -7.32
C SER A 100 -6.79 -5.79 -6.64
N ALA A 101 -6.86 -6.33 -5.41
CA ALA A 101 -8.10 -6.47 -4.67
C ALA A 101 -8.62 -5.11 -4.19
N LYS A 102 -9.88 -4.78 -4.50
CA LYS A 102 -10.50 -3.50 -4.09
C LYS A 102 -11.34 -3.60 -2.81
N GLN A 103 -11.56 -4.81 -2.33
CA GLN A 103 -12.48 -5.09 -1.21
C GLN A 103 -11.78 -5.67 0.02
N ARG A 104 -10.49 -6.01 -0.09
CA ARG A 104 -9.63 -6.44 1.01
C ARG A 104 -8.30 -5.70 0.92
N ALA A 105 -7.70 -5.42 2.07
CA ALA A 105 -6.46 -4.68 2.16
C ALA A 105 -5.25 -5.59 1.91
N GLY A 106 -5.19 -6.74 2.59
CA GLY A 106 -4.16 -7.75 2.41
C GLY A 106 -4.75 -9.16 2.30
N LEU A 107 -3.87 -10.15 2.21
CA LEU A 107 -4.20 -11.57 2.34
C LEU A 107 -2.96 -12.40 2.70
N CYS A 108 -3.07 -13.20 3.75
CA CYS A 108 -2.20 -14.34 4.00
C CYS A 108 -2.72 -15.59 3.27
N ASN A 109 -2.01 -16.02 2.22
CA ASN A 109 -2.31 -17.21 1.43
C ASN A 109 -1.39 -18.36 1.84
N TYR A 110 -1.94 -19.28 2.63
CA TYR A 110 -1.23 -20.47 3.12
C TYR A 110 -0.93 -21.53 2.05
N SER A 111 -1.67 -21.55 0.94
CA SER A 111 -1.45 -22.54 -0.11
C SER A 111 -0.16 -22.24 -0.89
N ASP A 112 0.00 -20.98 -1.28
CA ASP A 112 1.15 -20.53 -2.07
C ASP A 112 2.25 -19.91 -1.20
N HIS A 113 2.05 -19.85 0.12
CA HIS A 113 2.90 -19.15 1.09
C HIS A 113 3.18 -17.70 0.68
N LYS A 114 2.11 -16.96 0.39
CA LYS A 114 2.17 -15.56 -0.03
C LYS A 114 1.51 -14.63 0.98
N ILE A 115 2.18 -13.54 1.29
CA ILE A 115 1.55 -12.37 1.92
C ILE A 115 1.34 -11.34 0.82
N SER A 116 0.08 -10.99 0.57
CA SER A 116 -0.25 -9.98 -0.43
C SER A 116 -0.78 -8.69 0.18
N LEU A 117 -0.41 -7.57 -0.43
CA LEU A 117 -0.98 -6.25 -0.17
C LEU A 117 -1.67 -5.75 -1.44
N SER A 118 -2.89 -5.23 -1.31
CA SER A 118 -3.55 -4.58 -2.44
C SER A 118 -2.83 -3.29 -2.81
N LYS A 119 -2.53 -3.11 -4.09
CA LYS A 119 -1.93 -1.89 -4.62
C LYS A 119 -2.73 -0.63 -4.28
N TYR A 120 -4.05 -0.77 -4.12
CA TYR A 120 -4.94 0.35 -3.80
C TYR A 120 -4.72 0.88 -2.37
N ILE A 121 -4.18 0.05 -1.48
CA ILE A 121 -3.76 0.52 -0.15
C ILE A 121 -2.60 1.50 -0.31
N ILE A 122 -1.63 1.18 -1.15
CA ILE A 122 -0.47 2.06 -1.37
C ILE A 122 -0.89 3.34 -2.06
N GLU A 123 -1.80 3.26 -3.03
CA GLU A 123 -2.30 4.41 -3.80
C GLU A 123 -3.11 5.40 -2.95
N TYR A 124 -3.86 4.92 -1.95
CA TYR A 124 -4.85 5.75 -1.24
C TYR A 124 -4.66 5.85 0.28
N HIS A 125 -3.71 5.10 0.85
CA HIS A 125 -3.41 5.09 2.29
C HIS A 125 -1.92 5.38 2.54
N SER A 126 -1.60 5.80 3.77
CA SER A 126 -0.24 6.15 4.17
C SER A 126 0.69 4.91 4.20
N ILE A 127 2.00 5.17 4.27
CA ILE A 127 2.99 4.08 4.45
C ILE A 127 2.75 3.36 5.78
N ASP A 128 2.46 4.10 6.86
CA ASP A 128 2.15 3.51 8.17
C ASP A 128 0.90 2.62 8.12
N GLN A 129 -0.17 3.04 7.43
CA GLN A 129 -1.35 2.20 7.24
C GLN A 129 -1.05 0.96 6.40
N SER A 130 -0.19 1.08 5.38
CA SER A 130 0.27 -0.06 4.58
C SER A 130 1.05 -1.06 5.44
N GLU A 131 1.94 -0.57 6.30
CA GLU A 131 2.69 -1.38 7.27
C GLU A 131 1.76 -2.08 8.25
N GLN A 132 0.74 -1.42 8.78
CA GLN A 132 -0.24 -2.06 9.67
C GLN A 132 -1.00 -3.21 9.00
N VAL A 133 -1.30 -3.10 7.71
CA VAL A 133 -1.88 -4.22 6.94
C VAL A 133 -0.86 -5.33 6.74
N ILE A 134 0.40 -5.02 6.45
CA ILE A 134 1.47 -6.02 6.33
C ILE A 134 1.64 -6.78 7.65
N LEU A 135 1.69 -6.08 8.79
CA LEU A 135 1.78 -6.70 10.12
C LEU A 135 0.56 -7.58 10.42
N HIS A 136 -0.64 -7.17 9.99
CA HIS A 136 -1.84 -8.00 10.12
C HIS A 136 -1.68 -9.36 9.42
N GLU A 137 -1.18 -9.36 8.19
CA GLU A 137 -1.01 -10.59 7.41
C GLU A 137 0.19 -11.43 7.89
N ILE A 138 1.28 -10.79 8.34
CA ILE A 138 2.40 -11.48 9.01
C ILE A 138 1.91 -12.17 10.29
N ALA A 139 1.06 -11.51 11.09
CA ALA A 139 0.50 -12.12 12.28
C ALA A 139 -0.32 -13.39 11.96
N HIS A 140 -1.03 -13.42 10.83
CA HIS A 140 -1.68 -14.66 10.36
C HIS A 140 -0.66 -15.74 10.05
N ALA A 141 0.37 -15.43 9.26
CA ALA A 141 1.41 -16.39 8.89
C ALA A 141 2.09 -17.01 10.13
N LEU A 142 2.34 -16.21 11.16
CA LEU A 142 2.95 -16.64 12.41
C LEU A 142 1.99 -17.41 13.33
N ALA A 143 0.74 -16.96 13.48
CA ALA A 143 -0.23 -17.59 14.37
C ALA A 143 -0.83 -18.89 13.81
N GLY A 144 -0.76 -19.06 12.49
CA GLY A 144 -1.28 -20.21 11.77
C GLY A 144 -2.76 -20.09 11.40
N LYS A 145 -3.15 -20.80 10.32
CA LYS A 145 -4.47 -20.71 9.69
C LYS A 145 -5.65 -20.94 10.63
N SER A 146 -5.52 -21.87 11.56
CA SER A 146 -6.60 -22.23 12.51
C SER A 146 -6.85 -21.15 13.56
N ALA A 147 -5.92 -20.22 13.79
CA ALA A 147 -6.07 -19.19 14.80
C ALA A 147 -7.15 -18.17 14.45
N GLY A 148 -7.38 -17.91 13.15
CA GLY A 148 -8.22 -16.80 12.69
C GLY A 148 -7.81 -15.49 13.37
N HIS A 149 -8.77 -14.66 13.79
CA HIS A 149 -8.52 -13.49 14.66
C HIS A 149 -8.70 -13.83 16.16
N GLY A 150 -8.45 -15.07 16.56
CA GLY A 150 -8.57 -15.57 17.93
C GLY A 150 -7.48 -15.06 18.88
N PRO A 151 -7.47 -15.50 20.15
CA PRO A 151 -6.51 -15.04 21.16
C PRO A 151 -5.04 -15.20 20.75
N ASN A 152 -4.69 -16.32 20.11
CA ASN A 152 -3.32 -16.55 19.62
C ASN A 152 -2.90 -15.46 18.62
N TRP A 153 -3.71 -15.23 17.59
CA TRP A 153 -3.45 -14.18 16.60
C TRP A 153 -3.37 -12.79 17.23
N LYS A 154 -4.25 -12.45 18.17
CA LYS A 154 -4.22 -11.14 18.85
C LYS A 154 -2.92 -10.93 19.63
N ASN A 155 -2.46 -11.96 20.32
CA ASN A 155 -1.21 -11.92 21.07
C ASN A 155 -0.02 -11.77 20.12
N THR A 156 0.04 -12.58 19.05
CA THR A 156 1.06 -12.49 18.02
C THR A 156 1.07 -11.11 17.36
N ALA A 157 -0.09 -10.63 16.88
CA ALA A 157 -0.22 -9.34 16.22
C ALA A 157 0.27 -8.19 17.11
N LYS A 158 -0.16 -8.17 18.38
CA LYS A 158 0.31 -7.17 19.35
C LYS A 158 1.83 -7.24 19.56
N SER A 159 2.40 -8.44 19.64
CA SER A 159 3.83 -8.63 19.89
C SER A 159 4.72 -8.12 18.75
N ILE A 160 4.20 -8.07 17.53
CA ILE A 160 4.91 -7.56 16.34
C ILE A 160 4.55 -6.10 16.01
N GLY A 161 3.86 -5.39 16.91
CA GLY A 161 3.54 -3.97 16.75
C GLY A 161 2.28 -3.65 15.95
N TYR A 162 1.40 -4.63 15.69
CA TYR A 162 0.08 -4.34 15.11
C TYR A 162 -0.81 -3.63 16.13
N ARG A 163 -1.39 -2.49 15.73
CA ARG A 163 -2.12 -1.57 16.61
C ARG A 163 -3.63 -1.73 16.60
N ALA A 164 -4.18 -2.60 15.73
CA ALA A 164 -5.61 -2.83 15.59
C ALA A 164 -6.44 -1.55 15.34
N GLU A 165 -5.85 -0.59 14.62
CA GLU A 165 -6.52 0.65 14.24
C GLU A 165 -7.66 0.40 13.25
N LYS A 166 -8.69 1.24 13.31
CA LYS A 166 -9.82 1.15 12.38
C LYS A 166 -9.34 1.48 10.97
N PHE A 167 -9.49 0.50 10.08
CA PHE A 167 -9.22 0.65 8.66
C PHE A 167 -10.52 0.81 7.89
N THR A 168 -10.58 1.80 6.99
CA THR A 168 -11.74 2.04 6.12
C THR A 168 -11.34 1.89 4.64
N GLY A 169 -12.14 1.13 3.89
CA GLY A 169 -12.01 1.03 2.43
C GLY A 169 -12.79 2.10 1.67
N LYS A 170 -13.26 3.15 2.35
CA LYS A 170 -14.12 4.20 1.78
C LYS A 170 -13.40 4.96 0.69
N GLU A 171 -12.17 5.42 0.92
CA GLU A 171 -11.37 6.17 -0.05
C GLU A 171 -11.15 5.35 -1.33
N ILE A 172 -10.80 4.06 -1.18
CA ILE A 172 -10.63 3.13 -2.31
C ILE A 172 -11.94 3.00 -3.09
N ALA A 173 -13.07 2.83 -2.40
CA ALA A 173 -14.36 2.71 -3.05
C ALA A 173 -14.77 4.03 -3.74
N GLU A 174 -14.52 5.17 -3.11
CA GLU A 174 -14.75 6.52 -3.64
C GLU A 174 -14.00 6.74 -4.94
N GLN A 175 -12.75 6.28 -5.04
CA GLN A 175 -11.91 6.49 -6.20
C GLN A 175 -12.13 5.42 -7.28
N THR A 176 -12.33 4.16 -6.90
CA THR A 176 -12.21 3.03 -7.84
C THR A 176 -13.51 2.26 -8.13
N ALA A 177 -14.61 2.56 -7.43
CA ALA A 177 -15.89 1.91 -7.69
C ALA A 177 -16.49 2.33 -9.03
N LYS A 178 -17.00 1.36 -9.79
CA LYS A 178 -17.62 1.59 -11.09
C LYS A 178 -19.02 2.21 -10.99
N TRP A 179 -19.71 1.96 -9.88
CA TRP A 179 -21.07 2.43 -9.65
C TRP A 179 -21.10 3.35 -8.44
N VAL A 180 -21.59 4.56 -8.66
CA VAL A 180 -21.83 5.56 -7.62
C VAL A 180 -23.32 5.73 -7.46
N GLY A 181 -23.79 5.59 -6.23
CA GLY A 181 -25.16 5.79 -5.85
C GLY A 181 -25.32 7.05 -5.02
N GLU A 182 -26.40 7.78 -5.21
CA GLU A 182 -26.78 8.91 -4.36
C GLU A 182 -28.25 8.79 -3.96
N CYS A 183 -28.54 9.01 -2.68
CA CYS A 183 -29.91 9.11 -2.20
C CYS A 183 -30.40 10.56 -2.21
N ARG A 184 -31.72 10.78 -2.09
CA ARG A 184 -32.31 12.13 -2.07
C ARG A 184 -31.73 13.11 -1.02
N ASN A 185 -31.12 12.59 0.04
CA ASN A 185 -30.50 13.39 1.10
C ASN A 185 -28.99 13.63 0.86
N GLY A 186 -28.46 13.29 -0.32
CA GLY A 186 -27.06 13.52 -0.69
C GLY A 186 -26.05 12.48 -0.20
N HIS A 187 -26.48 11.43 0.54
CA HIS A 187 -25.56 10.36 0.94
C HIS A 187 -25.07 9.56 -0.28
N ARG A 188 -23.74 9.40 -0.38
CA ARG A 188 -23.08 8.65 -1.45
C ARG A 188 -22.84 7.19 -1.07
N HIS A 189 -22.96 6.33 -2.07
CA HIS A 189 -22.76 4.90 -1.97
C HIS A 189 -21.89 4.41 -3.13
N TYR A 190 -21.07 3.40 -2.88
CA TYR A 190 -20.11 2.89 -3.86
C TYR A 190 -20.28 1.39 -4.05
N ARG A 191 -20.29 0.94 -5.31
CA ARG A 191 -20.33 -0.49 -5.65
C ARG A 191 -19.40 -0.82 -6.81
N PHE A 192 -18.73 -1.96 -6.71
CA PHE A 192 -17.88 -2.48 -7.77
C PHE A 192 -18.66 -3.20 -8.88
N LYS A 193 -19.86 -3.71 -8.56
CA LYS A 193 -20.77 -4.38 -9.50
C LYS A 193 -22.11 -3.64 -9.54
N SER A 194 -22.84 -3.78 -10.66
CA SER A 194 -24.16 -3.20 -10.79
C SER A 194 -25.09 -3.68 -9.68
N PRO A 195 -25.97 -2.82 -9.15
CA PRO A 195 -27.01 -3.26 -8.23
C PRO A 195 -27.98 -4.19 -8.97
N LYS A 196 -28.28 -5.35 -8.37
CA LYS A 196 -29.24 -6.32 -8.93
C LYS A 196 -30.69 -6.05 -8.51
N ALA A 197 -30.90 -5.17 -7.55
CA ALA A 197 -32.20 -4.79 -7.00
C ALA A 197 -32.19 -3.32 -6.60
N LYS A 198 -33.38 -2.74 -6.38
CA LYS A 198 -33.51 -1.41 -5.76
C LYS A 198 -32.96 -1.47 -4.34
N LEU A 199 -32.07 -0.54 -4.02
CA LEU A 199 -31.46 -0.43 -2.70
C LEU A 199 -31.87 0.90 -2.07
N SER A 200 -32.12 0.90 -0.77
CA SER A 200 -32.40 2.10 0.01
C SER A 200 -31.19 2.51 0.84
N CYS A 201 -31.05 3.80 1.08
CA CYS A 201 -29.97 4.37 1.86
C CYS A 201 -30.10 4.01 3.34
N LEU A 202 -29.09 3.28 3.86
CA LEU A 202 -29.02 2.86 5.27
C LEU A 202 -28.71 4.01 6.24
N TYR A 203 -28.15 5.13 5.75
CA TYR A 203 -27.97 6.34 6.55
C TYR A 203 -29.30 7.06 6.78
N CYS A 204 -30.22 7.01 5.81
CA CYS A 204 -31.54 7.62 5.94
C CYS A 204 -32.53 6.79 6.78
N GLY A 205 -32.21 5.53 7.07
CA GLY A 205 -33.04 4.63 7.87
C GLY A 205 -32.67 3.16 7.64
N ARG A 206 -32.99 2.32 8.63
CA ARG A 206 -32.78 0.86 8.50
C ARG A 206 -33.84 0.23 7.60
N GLY A 207 -33.45 -0.79 6.83
CA GLY A 207 -34.35 -1.54 5.96
C GLY A 207 -34.64 -0.85 4.62
N PHE A 208 -35.39 -1.54 3.75
CA PHE A 208 -35.82 -0.98 2.47
C PHE A 208 -36.95 0.02 2.68
N ASN A 209 -36.79 1.21 2.12
CA ASN A 209 -37.80 2.26 2.10
C ASN A 209 -37.82 2.93 0.71
N PRO A 210 -38.95 2.88 -0.03
CA PRO A 210 -39.08 3.50 -1.34
C PRO A 210 -38.71 4.99 -1.38
N ARG A 211 -38.91 5.73 -0.28
CA ARG A 211 -38.56 7.16 -0.18
C ARG A 211 -37.06 7.41 -0.12
N ASN A 212 -36.26 6.40 0.20
CA ASN A 212 -34.81 6.49 0.38
C ASN A 212 -34.05 5.70 -0.69
N VAL A 213 -34.68 5.41 -1.85
CA VAL A 213 -34.04 4.66 -2.94
C VAL A 213 -32.81 5.42 -3.44
N ILE A 214 -31.74 4.65 -3.66
CA ILE A 214 -30.47 5.14 -4.17
C ILE A 214 -30.56 5.18 -5.70
N SER A 215 -30.30 6.34 -6.30
CA SER A 215 -30.11 6.50 -7.74
C SER A 215 -28.67 6.13 -8.09
N TRP A 216 -28.47 5.26 -9.08
CA TRP A 216 -27.15 4.73 -9.43
C TRP A 216 -26.69 5.18 -10.80
N THR A 217 -25.45 5.67 -10.86
CA THR A 217 -24.75 6.04 -12.09
C THR A 217 -23.50 5.20 -12.24
N LYS A 218 -23.27 4.67 -13.45
CA LYS A 218 -22.02 3.99 -13.80
C LYS A 218 -21.01 5.04 -14.26
N ARG A 219 -19.81 5.05 -13.67
CA ARG A 219 -18.70 5.89 -14.15
C ARG A 219 -18.23 5.41 -15.52
N ALA A 220 -17.83 6.36 -16.37
CA ALA A 220 -17.06 6.05 -17.56
C ALA A 220 -15.73 5.38 -17.15
N ALA A 221 -15.26 4.45 -17.97
CA ALA A 221 -14.03 3.68 -17.72
C ALA A 221 -12.79 4.55 -17.90
#